data_AF-A0A3M7QWX7-F1
#
_entry.id   AF-A0A3M7QWX7-F1
#
_cell.length_a   1.000
_cell.length_b   1.000
_cell.length_c   1.000
_cell.angle_alpha   90.00
_cell.angle_beta   90.00
_cell.angle_gamma   90.00
#
_symmetry.space_group_name_H-M   'P 1'
#
loop_
_entity.id
_entity.type
_entity.pdbx_description
1 polymer ?
#
loop_
_entity_poly.entity_id
_entity_poly.type
_entity_poly.pdbx_seq_one_letter_code
_entity_poly.pdbx_strand_id
1 'polypeptide(L)'
;MSDKAIPVKVALRIRPLNQREKNDACSECLRTISNEPQIIIGKDKPFTYDYVFAQNTPQIDIYEASVQPLLDALFKGYNATVLAY
;
A
#
# COMPACT_ATOMS: atom_id res chain seq x y z
N MET A 1 13.01 21.80 -21.83
CA MET A 1 11.97 21.43 -20.85
C MET A 1 12.12 19.94 -20.63
N SER A 2 12.53 19.48 -19.46
CA SER A 2 12.62 18.03 -19.20
C SER A 2 11.22 17.42 -19.21
N ASP A 3 11.02 16.38 -20.03
CA ASP A 3 9.86 15.51 -19.92
C ASP A 3 9.79 14.96 -18.50
N LYS A 4 8.79 15.40 -17.72
CA LYS A 4 8.52 14.85 -16.40
C LYS A 4 7.85 13.50 -16.58
N ALA A 5 8.61 12.43 -16.38
CA ALA A 5 8.04 11.09 -16.26
C ALA A 5 7.08 11.02 -15.07
N ILE A 6 5.90 10.43 -15.27
CA ILE A 6 4.95 10.13 -14.19
C ILE A 6 5.23 8.69 -13.75
N PRO A 7 5.81 8.46 -12.55
CA PRO A 7 6.15 7.12 -12.10
C PRO A 7 4.89 6.30 -11.77
N VAL A 8 5.04 4.98 -11.81
CA VAL A 8 4.04 4.05 -11.25
C VAL A 8 3.95 4.27 -9.74
N LYS A 9 2.73 4.40 -9.22
CA LYS A 9 2.49 4.44 -7.78
C LYS A 9 2.33 3.04 -7.21
N VAL A 10 2.89 2.80 -6.03
CA VAL A 10 2.89 1.50 -5.34
C VAL A 10 2.22 1.65 -3.97
N ALA A 11 1.17 0.86 -3.74
CA ALA A 11 0.50 0.76 -2.46
C ALA A 11 0.78 -0.60 -1.80
N LEU A 12 1.34 -0.60 -0.60
CA LEU A 12 1.52 -1.80 0.21
C LEU A 12 0.31 -1.99 1.13
N ARG A 13 -0.34 -3.16 1.05
CA ARG A 13 -1.43 -3.55 1.94
C ARG A 13 -1.01 -4.73 2.82
N ILE A 14 -0.93 -4.50 4.12
CA ILE A 14 -0.68 -5.56 5.10
C ILE A 14 -2.01 -6.19 5.47
N ARG A 15 -2.14 -7.52 5.37
CA ARG A 15 -3.32 -8.23 5.88
C ARG A 15 -3.11 -8.70 7.31
N PRO A 16 -4.18 -8.87 8.11
CA PRO A 16 -4.10 -9.58 9.37
C PRO A 16 -3.59 -11.02 9.20
N LEU A 17 -3.00 -11.56 10.27
CA LEU A 17 -2.71 -12.97 10.36
C LEU A 17 -4.01 -13.78 10.25
N ASN A 18 -4.00 -14.80 9.40
CA ASN A 18 -5.11 -15.72 9.23
C ASN A 18 -5.15 -16.73 10.38
N GLN A 19 -6.24 -17.50 10.48
CA GLN A 19 -6.43 -18.42 11.62
C GLN A 19 -5.35 -19.52 11.69
N ARG A 20 -4.87 -20.01 10.53
CA ARG A 20 -3.83 -21.03 10.48
C ARG A 20 -2.51 -20.49 11.03
N GLU A 21 -2.10 -19.30 10.61
CA GLU A 21 -0.88 -18.63 11.08
C GLU A 21 -0.93 -18.40 12.59
N LYS A 22 -2.09 -18.02 13.12
CA LYS A 22 -2.29 -17.88 14.58
C LYS A 22 -2.18 -19.22 15.31
N ASN A 23 -2.76 -20.29 14.75
CA ASN A 23 -2.69 -21.63 15.33
C ASN A 23 -1.25 -22.19 15.31
N ASP A 24 -0.49 -21.86 14.27
CA ASP A 24 0.92 -22.23 14.11
C ASP A 24 1.86 -21.30 14.93
N ALA A 25 1.31 -20.44 15.80
CA ALA A 25 2.03 -19.47 16.62
C ALA A 25 2.99 -18.56 15.85
N CYS A 26 2.65 -18.23 14.59
CA CYS A 26 3.41 -17.27 13.80
C CYS A 26 3.26 -15.85 14.37
N SER A 27 4.35 -15.11 14.36
CA SER A 27 4.40 -13.70 14.78
C SER A 27 4.41 -12.75 13.60
N GLU A 28 3.89 -11.55 13.80
CA GLU A 28 4.04 -10.46 12.83
C GLU A 28 5.51 -10.11 12.63
N CYS A 29 5.94 -10.00 11.38
CA CYS A 29 7.32 -9.66 11.00
C CYS A 29 7.45 -8.27 10.36
N LEU A 30 6.33 -7.53 10.26
CA LEU A 30 6.24 -6.20 9.68
C LEU A 30 5.87 -5.20 10.75
N ARG A 31 6.58 -4.07 10.79
CA ARG A 31 6.25 -2.90 11.61
C ARG A 31 5.99 -1.71 10.70
N THR A 32 4.88 -1.00 10.93
CA THR A 32 4.61 0.29 10.29
C THR A 32 5.26 1.42 11.05
N ILE A 33 5.63 2.50 10.35
CA ILE A 33 6.05 3.76 10.98
C ILE A 33 4.85 4.72 10.99
N SER A 34 4.52 5.24 12.16
CA SER A 34 3.40 6.18 12.29
C SER A 34 3.62 7.42 11.42
N ASN A 35 2.60 7.80 10.64
CA ASN A 35 2.60 8.96 9.76
C ASN A 35 3.60 8.92 8.59
N GLU A 36 4.23 7.78 8.32
CA GLU A 36 5.11 7.61 7.16
C GLU A 36 4.64 6.43 6.33
N PRO A 37 4.72 6.49 4.98
CA PRO A 37 4.42 5.36 4.12
C PRO A 37 5.61 4.38 4.11
N GLN A 38 6.04 3.96 5.29
CA GLN A 38 7.22 3.13 5.51
C GLN A 38 6.92 1.94 6.41
N ILE A 39 7.56 0.83 6.09
CA ILE A 39 7.55 -0.40 6.89
C ILE A 39 8.97 -0.85 7.20
N ILE A 40 9.12 -1.60 8.28
CA ILE A 40 10.35 -2.31 8.64
C ILE A 40 10.06 -3.80 8.63
N ILE A 41 10.82 -4.56 7.85
CA ILE A 41 10.81 -6.03 7.86
C ILE A 41 11.87 -6.50 8.87
N GLY A 42 11.46 -7.32 9.83
CA GLY A 42 12.36 -7.79 10.88
C GLY A 42 12.86 -6.65 11.77
N LYS A 43 14.18 -6.55 11.98
CA LYS A 43 14.77 -5.56 12.91
C LYS A 43 15.20 -4.25 12.23
N ASP A 44 15.60 -4.29 10.96
CA ASP A 44 16.45 -3.25 10.38
C ASP A 44 16.31 -3.04 8.87
N LYS A 45 15.29 -3.62 8.20
CA LYS A 45 15.10 -3.48 6.75
C LYS A 45 13.92 -2.55 6.43
N PRO A 46 14.17 -1.23 6.26
CA PRO A 46 13.12 -0.27 5.90
C PRO A 46 12.77 -0.33 4.41
N PHE A 47 11.49 -0.14 4.10
CA PHE A 47 11.00 0.06 2.73
C PHE A 47 9.95 1.17 2.72
N THR A 48 10.04 2.06 1.74
CA THR A 48 9.13 3.19 1.55
C THR A 48 8.32 2.99 0.28
N TYR A 49 7.03 3.30 0.34
CA TYR A 49 6.07 3.20 -0.75
C TYR A 49 5.32 4.52 -0.92
N ASP A 50 4.46 4.64 -1.93
CA ASP A 50 3.56 5.79 -2.04
C ASP A 50 2.45 5.72 -0.97
N TYR A 51 2.03 4.50 -0.62
CA TYR A 51 1.00 4.23 0.39
C TYR A 51 1.34 2.98 1.20
N VAL A 52 1.09 3.01 2.51
CA VAL A 52 1.15 1.84 3.39
C VAL A 52 -0.17 1.74 4.16
N PHE A 53 -0.87 0.62 3.96
CA PHE A 53 -2.12 0.30 4.63
C PHE A 53 -1.89 -0.81 5.64
N ALA A 54 -2.18 -0.53 6.91
CA ALA A 54 -2.03 -1.48 8.00
C ALA A 54 -3.12 -2.56 7.97
N GLN A 55 -2.96 -3.58 8.82
CA GLN A 55 -3.85 -4.75 8.90
C GLN A 55 -5.34 -4.41 9.01
N ASN A 56 -5.65 -3.33 9.75
CA ASN A 56 -7.01 -2.93 10.06
C ASN A 56 -7.49 -1.73 9.21
N THR A 57 -6.76 -1.35 8.17
CA THR A 57 -7.19 -0.26 7.29
C THR A 57 -8.47 -0.68 6.55
N PRO A 58 -9.57 0.08 6.68
CA PRO A 58 -10.81 -0.15 5.94
C PRO A 58 -10.61 -0.16 4.42
N GLN A 59 -11.45 -0.93 3.72
CA GLN A 59 -11.40 -0.98 2.26
C GLN A 59 -11.67 0.38 1.61
N ILE A 60 -12.56 1.16 2.22
CA ILE A 60 -12.91 2.50 1.72
C ILE A 60 -11.69 3.43 1.77
N ASP A 61 -10.96 3.44 2.87
CA ASP A 61 -9.74 4.24 3.03
C ASP A 61 -8.66 3.86 1.99
N ILE A 62 -8.50 2.56 1.69
CA ILE A 62 -7.58 2.08 0.64
C ILE A 62 -8.00 2.64 -0.72
N TYR A 63 -9.29 2.55 -1.05
CA TYR A 63 -9.85 3.02 -2.30
C TYR A 63 -9.70 4.55 -2.45
N GLU A 64 -10.11 5.31 -1.44
CA GLU A 64 -10.08 6.78 -1.46
C GLU A 64 -8.64 7.30 -1.62
N ALA A 65 -7.68 6.68 -0.91
CA ALA A 65 -6.29 7.12 -0.95
C ALA A 65 -5.55 6.75 -2.26
N SER A 66 -5.78 5.54 -2.79
CA SER A 66 -4.94 4.98 -3.87
C SER A 66 -5.63 4.84 -5.23
N VAL A 67 -6.97 4.73 -5.26
CA VAL A 67 -7.72 4.43 -6.50
C VAL A 67 -8.55 5.62 -6.96
N GLN A 68 -9.21 6.34 -6.04
CA GLN A 68 -10.05 7.50 -6.39
C GLN A 68 -9.31 8.55 -7.26
N PRO A 69 -8.04 8.92 -7.00
CA PRO A 69 -7.32 9.86 -7.87
C PRO A 69 -7.12 9.36 -9.31
N LEU A 70 -7.11 8.03 -9.52
CA LEU A 70 -7.01 7.43 -10.85
C LEU A 70 -8.33 7.55 -11.61
N LEU A 71 -9.47 7.51 -10.92
CA LEU A 71 -10.78 7.77 -11.53
C LEU A 71 -10.90 9.22 -11.98
N ASP A 72 -10.41 10.17 -11.19
CA ASP A 72 -10.37 11.58 -11.59
C ASP A 72 -9.52 11.79 -12.86
N ALA A 73 -8.43 11.02 -13.00
CA ALA A 73 -7.61 11.03 -14.22
C ALA A 73 -8.33 10.34 -15.40
N LEU A 74 -9.05 9.25 -15.14
CA LEU A 74 -9.86 8.56 -16.15
C LEU A 74 -10.89 9.51 -16.78
N PHE A 75 -11.61 10.28 -15.96
CA PHE A 75 -12.59 11.27 -16.45
C PHE A 75 -11.96 12.46 -17.18
N LYS A 76 -10.64 12.67 -17.04
CA LYS A 76 -9.87 13.64 -17.83
C LYS A 76 -9.33 13.06 -19.15
N GLY A 77 -9.64 11.78 -19.45
CA GLY A 77 -9.24 11.10 -20.68
C GLY A 77 -7.93 10.33 -20.61
N TYR A 78 -7.38 10.10 -19.39
CA TYR A 78 -6.18 9.28 -19.22
C TYR A 78 -6.54 7.81 -19.02
N ASN A 79 -5.67 6.89 -19.48
CA ASN A 79 -5.79 5.49 -19.13
C ASN A 79 -5.32 5.27 -17.69
N ALA A 80 -6.04 4.43 -16.95
CA ALA A 80 -5.69 4.04 -15.60
C ALA A 80 -5.64 2.50 -15.49
N THR A 81 -4.74 1.99 -14.64
CA THR A 81 -4.65 0.55 -14.35
C THR A 81 -4.28 0.37 -12.89
N VAL A 82 -4.97 -0.56 -12.23
CA VAL A 82 -4.65 -1.03 -10.89
C VAL A 82 -4.39 -2.52 -10.98
N LEU A 83 -3.28 -2.98 -10.41
CA LEU A 83 -2.94 -4.40 -10.31
C LEU A 83 -2.67 -4.76 -8.84
N ALA A 84 -3.15 -5.92 -8.41
CA ALA A 84 -2.81 -6.50 -7.12
C ALA A 84 -1.82 -7.64 -7.36
N TYR A 85 -0.71 -7.63 -6.61
CA TYR A 85 0.39 -8.60 -6.66
C TYR A 85 0.49 -9.36 -5.34
#